data_AF-A0A522T9L2-F1
#
_entry.id   AF-A0A522T9L2-F1
#
_cell.length_a   1.000
_cell.length_b   1.000
_cell.length_c   1.000
_cell.angle_alpha   90.00
_cell.angle_beta   90.00
_cell.angle_gamma   90.00
#
_symmetry.space_group_name_H-M   'P 1'
#
loop_
_entity.id
_entity.type
_entity.pdbx_description
1 polymer ?
#
loop_
_entity_poly.entity_id
_entity_poly.type
_entity_poly.pdbx_seq_one_letter_code
_entity_poly.pdbx_strand_id
1 'polypeptide(L)'
;MAARAPFDGGVTWWDNPTMVLKLDSKRRLTVPRELAPALPGDRFEACFDADEDTLIFRRLPAGRDWLDVLKSCPVSMDDIPPRSRELPRHRKL
;
A
#
# COMPACT_ATOMS: atom_id res chain seq x y z
N MET A 1 28.41 3.41 -1.24
CA MET A 1 27.73 4.63 -1.74
C MET A 1 27.24 4.30 -3.15
N ALA A 2 26.02 3.79 -3.29
CA ALA A 2 25.52 3.33 -4.59
C ALA A 2 24.92 4.52 -5.34
N ALA A 3 25.45 4.81 -6.53
CA ALA A 3 24.96 5.86 -7.42
C ALA A 3 23.54 5.51 -7.91
N ARG A 4 22.62 6.45 -7.72
CA ARG A 4 21.23 6.39 -8.16
C ARG A 4 21.20 6.71 -9.65
N ALA A 5 20.73 5.78 -10.48
CA ALA A 5 20.63 5.99 -11.93
C ALA A 5 19.68 7.15 -12.23
N PRO A 6 19.99 8.03 -13.21
CA PRO A 6 19.08 9.08 -13.63
C PRO A 6 17.85 8.45 -14.31
N PHE A 7 16.66 8.97 -14.00
CA PHE A 7 15.46 8.68 -14.78
C PHE A 7 15.66 9.28 -16.17
N ASP A 8 15.80 8.43 -17.19
CA ASP A 8 15.90 8.87 -18.58
C ASP A 8 14.61 9.57 -19.01
N GLY A 9 14.74 10.86 -19.32
CA GLY A 9 13.69 11.75 -19.79
C GLY A 9 13.27 11.48 -21.23
N GLY A 10 12.62 10.34 -21.47
CA GLY A 10 11.91 10.07 -22.72
C GLY A 10 10.46 10.57 -22.64
N VAL A 11 10.22 11.88 -22.83
CA VAL A 11 8.86 12.41 -22.89
C VAL A 11 8.27 12.14 -24.27
N THR A 12 7.62 10.99 -24.41
CA THR A 12 6.67 10.75 -25.50
C THR A 12 5.37 11.50 -25.19
N TRP A 13 5.28 12.70 -25.73
CA TRP A 13 4.18 13.68 -25.64
C TRP A 13 2.75 13.17 -25.93
N TRP A 14 2.52 11.87 -26.19
CA TRP A 14 1.20 11.32 -26.50
C TRP A 14 0.84 9.98 -25.82
N ASP A 15 1.67 9.46 -24.89
CA ASP A 15 1.36 8.21 -24.17
C ASP A 15 0.60 8.40 -22.85
N ASN A 16 0.39 9.65 -22.43
CA ASN A 16 -0.29 10.00 -21.18
C ASN A 16 -1.64 10.69 -21.48
N PRO A 17 -2.78 9.97 -21.50
CA PRO A 17 -4.09 10.60 -21.63
C PRO A 17 -4.30 11.60 -20.47
N THR A 18 -4.24 12.89 -20.80
CA THR A 18 -4.49 13.97 -19.83
C THR A 18 -5.99 14.12 -19.65
N MET A 19 -6.47 13.95 -18.42
CA MET A 19 -7.89 14.09 -18.08
C MET A 19 -8.08 15.05 -16.92
N VAL A 20 -9.00 15.99 -17.09
CA VAL A 20 -9.40 16.93 -16.05
C VAL A 20 -10.56 16.33 -15.25
N LEU A 21 -10.31 16.07 -13.96
CA LEU A 21 -11.29 15.51 -13.04
C LEU A 21 -11.70 16.58 -12.02
N LYS A 22 -12.98 16.59 -11.63
CA LYS A 22 -13.45 17.41 -10.51
C LYS A 22 -13.44 16.59 -9.24
N LEU A 23 -12.85 17.14 -8.18
CA LEU A 23 -12.93 16.55 -6.85
C LEU A 23 -14.37 16.66 -6.34
N ASP A 24 -14.81 15.63 -5.63
CA ASP A 24 -16.12 15.66 -4.97
C ASP A 24 -16.10 16.60 -3.75
N SER A 25 -17.26 16.77 -3.12
CA SER A 25 -17.40 17.57 -1.89
C SER A 25 -16.59 17.05 -0.69
N LYS A 26 -16.15 15.79 -0.74
CA LYS A 26 -15.31 15.13 0.27
C LYS A 26 -13.84 15.09 -0.15
N ARG A 27 -13.46 15.79 -1.23
CA ARG A 27 -12.11 15.82 -1.80
C ARG A 27 -11.59 14.45 -2.26
N ARG A 28 -12.49 13.56 -2.67
CA ARG A 28 -12.13 12.26 -3.24
C ARG A 28 -11.85 12.43 -4.72
N LEU A 29 -10.81 11.75 -5.18
CA LEU A 29 -10.46 11.63 -6.60
C LEU A 29 -11.07 10.33 -7.14
N THR A 30 -11.92 10.43 -8.17
CA THR A 30 -12.46 9.27 -8.87
C THR A 30 -11.71 9.09 -10.18
N VAL A 31 -10.90 8.04 -10.26
CA VAL A 31 -10.12 7.72 -11.45
C VAL A 31 -10.92 6.76 -12.34
N PRO A 32 -11.12 7.08 -13.64
CA PRO A 32 -11.74 6.15 -14.58
C PRO A 32 -10.94 4.86 -14.73
N ARG A 33 -11.65 3.75 -14.92
CA ARG A 33 -11.05 2.41 -15.01
C ARG A 33 -10.14 2.27 -16.22
N GLU A 34 -10.43 3.03 -17.28
CA GLU A 34 -9.66 3.06 -18.52
C GLU A 34 -8.24 3.60 -18.29
N LEU A 35 -8.07 4.52 -17.33
CA LEU A 35 -6.78 5.13 -17.00
C LEU A 35 -5.96 4.26 -16.04
N ALA A 36 -6.62 3.69 -15.04
CA ALA A 36 -6.00 2.81 -14.06
C ALA A 36 -6.91 1.61 -13.79
N PRO A 37 -6.56 0.39 -14.23
CA PRO A 37 -7.30 -0.81 -13.89
C PRO A 37 -7.01 -1.16 -12.42
N ALA A 38 -7.71 -0.46 -11.52
CA ALA A 38 -7.74 -0.71 -10.09
C ALA A 38 -9.02 -1.46 -9.72
N LEU A 39 -8.93 -2.36 -8.75
CA LEU A 39 -10.07 -3.06 -8.18
C LEU A 39 -10.48 -2.41 -6.85
N PRO A 40 -11.77 -2.46 -6.47
CA PRO A 40 -12.17 -2.08 -5.13
C PRO A 40 -11.37 -2.85 -4.07
N GLY A 41 -10.70 -2.13 -3.17
CA GLY A 41 -9.84 -2.72 -2.13
C GLY A 41 -8.34 -2.65 -2.44
N ASP A 42 -7.95 -2.29 -3.66
CA ASP A 42 -6.55 -1.95 -3.97
C ASP A 42 -6.09 -0.77 -3.13
N ARG A 43 -4.84 -0.85 -2.68
CA ARG A 43 -4.22 0.18 -1.84
C ARG A 43 -3.19 0.94 -2.65
N PHE A 44 -3.14 2.25 -2.45
CA PHE A 44 -2.17 3.11 -3.09
C PHE A 44 -1.45 3.93 -2.02
N GLU A 45 -0.14 4.06 -2.19
CA GLU A 45 0.66 5.06 -1.52
C GLU A 45 0.51 6.38 -2.29
N ALA A 46 0.26 7.47 -1.57
CA ALA A 46 0.12 8.81 -2.15
C ALA A 46 1.25 9.70 -1.63
N CYS A 47 2.07 10.20 -2.53
CA CYS A 47 3.17 11.11 -2.23
C CYS A 47 2.98 12.43 -2.97
N PHE A 48 3.31 13.54 -2.32
CA PHE A 48 3.38 14.84 -2.95
C PHE A 48 4.84 15.14 -3.32
N ASP A 49 5.08 15.42 -4.59
CA ASP A 49 6.35 15.92 -5.09
C ASP A 49 6.25 17.44 -5.21
N ALA A 50 7.02 18.14 -4.38
CA ALA A 50 7.00 19.60 -4.32
C ALA A 50 7.75 20.27 -5.48
N ASP A 51 8.71 19.57 -6.09
CA ASP A 51 9.50 20.13 -7.20
C ASP A 51 8.67 20.14 -8.49
N GLU A 52 7.83 19.11 -8.68
CA GLU A 52 6.94 18.99 -9.84
C GLU A 52 5.50 19.47 -9.57
N ASP A 53 5.16 19.81 -8.32
CA ASP A 53 3.79 20.12 -7.87
C ASP A 53 2.78 19.01 -8.25
N THR A 54 3.20 17.75 -8.10
CA THR A 54 2.40 16.58 -8.49
C THR A 54 2.05 15.66 -7.32
N LEU A 55 0.86 15.04 -7.40
CA LEU A 55 0.48 13.93 -6.52
C LEU A 55 0.69 12.61 -7.25
N ILE A 56 1.58 11.78 -6.72
CA ILE A 56 1.94 10.48 -7.28
C ILE A 56 1.24 9.39 -6.48
N PHE A 57 0.44 8.57 -7.17
CA PHE A 57 -0.23 7.40 -6.59
C PHE A 57 0.45 6.11 -7.03
N ARG A 58 1.14 5.43 -6.12
CA ARG A 58 1.79 4.14 -6.38
C ARG A 58 0.97 3.00 -5.84
N ARG A 59 0.64 2.02 -6.68
CA ARG A 59 -0.08 0.81 -6.24
C ARG A 59 0.79 0.01 -5.26
N LEU A 60 0.23 -0.27 -4.09
CA LEU A 60 0.84 -1.17 -3.12
C LEU A 60 0.43 -2.59 -3.48
N PRO A 61 1.36 -3.56 -3.37
CA PRO A 61 0.97 -4.96 -3.49
C PRO A 61 -0.11 -5.26 -2.45
N ALA A 62 -1.09 -6.09 -2.83
CA ALA A 62 -2.03 -6.65 -1.86
C ALA A 62 -1.18 -7.20 -0.70
N GLY A 63 -1.44 -6.68 0.51
CA GLY A 63 -0.56 -6.90 1.66
C GLY A 63 -0.23 -8.38 1.77
N ARG A 64 1.06 -8.71 1.99
CA ARG A 64 1.51 -10.09 2.20
C ARG A 64 0.51 -10.79 3.09
N ASP A 65 0.19 -12.04 2.78
CA ASP A 65 -0.61 -12.84 3.67
C ASP A 65 0.08 -12.80 5.05
N TRP A 66 -0.58 -12.15 6.01
CA TRP A 66 -0.06 -12.04 7.37
C TRP A 66 0.17 -13.43 7.97
N LEU A 67 -0.56 -14.43 7.47
CA LEU A 67 -0.39 -15.82 7.83
C LEU A 67 0.92 -16.39 7.27
N ASP A 68 1.34 -16.00 6.06
CA ASP A 68 2.66 -16.35 5.52
C ASP A 68 3.79 -15.66 6.29
N VAL A 69 3.59 -14.41 6.71
CA VAL A 69 4.54 -13.71 7.60
C VAL A 69 4.66 -14.44 8.93
N LEU A 70 3.55 -14.86 9.54
CA LEU A 70 3.55 -15.61 10.80
C LEU A 70 4.15 -17.01 10.65
N LYS A 71 3.93 -17.69 9.51
CA LYS A 71 4.59 -18.96 9.19
C LYS A 71 6.11 -18.79 9.00
N SER A 72 6.56 -17.63 8.53
CA SER A 72 7.98 -17.33 8.34
C SER A 72 8.71 -16.96 9.64
N CYS A 73 8.00 -16.92 10.78
CA CYS A 73 8.63 -16.69 12.07
C CYS A 73 9.71 -17.75 12.33
N PRO A 74 10.97 -17.36 12.56
CA PRO A 74 12.08 -18.30 12.75
C PRO A 74 12.12 -18.94 14.15
N VAL A 75 11.16 -18.59 15.01
CA VAL A 75 11.08 -19.05 16.40
C VAL A 75 10.18 -20.29 16.44
N SER A 76 10.70 -21.40 16.97
CA SER A 76 9.87 -22.59 17.19
C SER A 76 8.76 -22.28 18.19
N MET A 77 7.58 -22.89 18.02
CA MET A 77 6.50 -22.77 19.00
C MET A 77 6.90 -23.33 20.38
N ASP A 78 7.88 -24.23 20.41
CA ASP A 78 8.42 -24.83 21.63
C ASP A 78 9.38 -23.89 22.39
N ASP A 79 9.92 -22.87 21.72
CA ASP A 79 10.80 -21.84 22.32
C ASP A 79 10.01 -20.67 22.89
N ILE A 80 8.67 -20.70 22.79
CA ILE A 80 7.81 -19.64 23.31
C ILE A 80 7.71 -19.80 24.83
N PRO A 81 8.04 -18.75 25.61
CA PRO A 81 7.95 -18.84 27.05
C PRO A 81 6.50 -19.15 27.47
N PRO A 82 6.31 -19.98 28.52
CA PRO A 82 4.98 -20.29 28.99
C PRO A 82 4.27 -19.01 29.42
N ARG A 83 2.97 -18.97 29.18
CA ARG A 83 2.14 -17.81 29.53
C ARG A 83 2.26 -17.53 31.03
N SER A 84 2.69 -16.32 31.37
CA SER A 84 2.86 -15.88 32.77
C SER A 84 1.57 -15.91 33.60
N ARG A 85 0.39 -15.89 32.96
CA ARG A 85 -0.92 -15.91 33.61
C ARG A 85 -1.77 -17.07 33.13
N GLU A 86 -2.44 -17.75 34.06
CA GLU A 86 -3.49 -18.72 33.72
C GLU A 86 -4.59 -18.08 32.85
N LEU A 87 -5.25 -18.89 32.03
CA LEU A 87 -6.45 -18.46 31.33
C LEU A 87 -7.48 -17.95 32.33
N PRO A 88 -8.25 -16.90 31.98
CA PRO A 88 -9.38 -16.48 32.79
C PRO A 88 -10.29 -17.69 32.98
N ARG A 89 -10.39 -18.19 34.22
CA ARG A 89 -11.36 -19.23 34.53
C ARG A 89 -12.74 -18.60 34.37
N HIS A 90 -13.56 -19.19 33.50
CA HIS A 90 -14.94 -18.76 33.30
C HIS A 90 -15.61 -18.58 34.66
N ARG A 91 -15.95 -17.34 35.02
CA ARG A 91 -16.88 -17.11 36.13
C ARG A 91 -18.23 -17.60 35.63
N LYS A 92 -18.83 -18.56 36.34
CA LYS A 92 -20.24 -18.88 36.14
C LYS A 92 -21.02 -17.60 36.44
N LEU A 93 -21.74 -17.10 35.45
CA LEU A 93 -22.78 -16.08 35.64
C LEU A 93 -23.89 -16.65 36.50
#